data_AF-A0A6I7X291-F1
#
_entry.id   AF-A0A6I7X291-F1
#
_cell.length_a   1.000
_cell.length_b   1.000
_cell.length_c   1.000
_cell.angle_alpha   90.00
_cell.angle_beta   90.00
_cell.angle_gamma   90.00
#
_symmetry.space_group_name_H-M   'P 1'
#
loop_
_entity.id
_entity.type
_entity.pdbx_description
1 polymer ?
#
loop_
_entity_poly.entity_id
_entity_poly.type
_entity_poly.pdbx_seq_one_letter_code
_entity_poly.pdbx_strand_id
1 'polypeptide(L)'
;MQAANDEERYVVIVDIFKNVGEINQEITAIAEDDVKLQALLQNRNVVFQNLLLVIRGSFIDYDVQEIGNAELKLLQSKISINRSRGNTVAVQRDRYTTDYILIKRKMGAYVVYLVEASRDYKAKDEIIKETQKRIKSIKNKINSISAALEGDSEIYQDVENRIQLLRVYTVYQDFLEYVLANPDKIVTTSFIQKISLISAISYFNSLDVFRDINFKIAPMRIDMGGIIVSMCIILLNIIAFPFVSRASNRLVERFILNDGKVENIELVFVSMHKPILYLMLFFGIDLALNALLYKTEVKITIDYLIYFIYSGLYIYLLFNLIDSVAAVHSEQANRRNQAYSKELVILLVKTLKGVVFFGCINSFIKPFGY
;
A
#
# COMPACT_ATOMS: atom_id res chain seq x y z
N MET A 1 12.43 22.73 17.91
CA MET A 1 11.85 22.96 16.58
C MET A 1 10.83 21.89 16.18
N GLN A 2 11.03 20.61 16.50
CA GLN A 2 10.04 19.54 16.25
C GLN A 2 8.74 19.72 17.05
N ALA A 3 8.83 19.86 18.39
CA ALA A 3 7.66 20.02 19.26
C ALA A 3 6.74 21.21 18.90
N ALA A 4 7.32 22.35 18.47
CA ALA A 4 6.55 23.52 18.06
C ALA A 4 5.78 23.29 16.73
N ASN A 5 6.31 22.45 15.84
CA ASN A 5 5.68 22.09 14.57
C ASN A 5 4.55 21.06 14.79
N ASP A 6 4.69 20.20 15.80
CA ASP A 6 3.68 19.22 16.17
C ASP A 6 2.47 19.87 16.86
N GLU A 7 2.71 20.89 17.69
CA GLU A 7 1.68 21.71 18.35
C GLU A 7 0.87 22.54 17.34
N GLU A 8 1.54 23.13 16.34
CA GLU A 8 0.91 23.89 15.25
C GLU A 8 0.01 23.01 14.37
N ARG A 9 0.42 21.78 14.06
CA ARG A 9 -0.38 20.82 13.27
C ARG A 9 -1.58 20.28 14.05
N TYR A 10 -1.49 20.18 15.38
CA TYR A 10 -2.63 19.80 16.21
C TYR A 10 -3.71 20.88 16.23
N VAL A 11 -3.32 22.15 16.35
CA VAL A 11 -4.24 23.30 16.22
C VAL A 11 -4.98 23.22 14.89
N VAL A 12 -4.28 22.92 13.80
CA VAL A 12 -4.88 22.72 12.47
C VAL A 12 -5.92 21.59 12.45
N ILE A 13 -5.66 20.46 13.12
CA ILE A 13 -6.62 19.34 13.19
C ILE A 13 -7.89 19.73 13.96
N VAL A 14 -7.73 20.44 15.07
CA VAL A 14 -8.86 20.92 15.90
C VAL A 14 -9.69 21.96 15.15
N ASP A 15 -9.04 22.91 14.46
CA ASP A 15 -9.68 23.93 13.64
C ASP A 15 -10.44 23.31 12.46
N ILE A 16 -9.90 22.26 11.85
CA ILE A 16 -10.60 21.54 10.78
C ILE A 16 -11.90 20.90 11.29
N PHE A 17 -11.90 20.27 12.47
CA PHE A 17 -13.14 19.72 13.04
C PHE A 17 -14.16 20.80 13.41
N LYS A 18 -13.69 21.99 13.82
CA LYS A 18 -14.55 23.15 14.06
C LYS A 18 -15.22 23.64 12.76
N ASN A 19 -14.44 23.78 11.69
CA ASN A 19 -14.93 24.18 10.37
C ASN A 19 -15.97 23.19 9.81
N VAL A 20 -15.76 21.88 9.99
CA VAL A 20 -16.76 20.86 9.62
C VAL A 20 -18.05 21.01 10.45
N GLY A 21 -17.90 21.31 11.75
CA GLY A 21 -19.03 21.60 12.62
C GLY A 21 -19.89 22.74 12.08
N GLU A 22 -19.28 23.84 11.63
CA GLU A 22 -19.93 25.01 11.03
C GLU A 22 -20.66 24.66 9.73
N ILE A 23 -20.00 23.97 8.79
CA ILE A 23 -20.62 23.49 7.54
C ILE A 23 -21.83 22.59 7.81
N ASN A 24 -21.74 21.68 8.78
CA ASN A 24 -22.86 20.80 9.15
C ASN A 24 -24.08 21.57 9.71
N GLN A 25 -23.87 22.73 10.33
CA GLN A 25 -24.97 23.59 10.77
C GLN A 25 -25.69 24.23 9.59
N GLU A 26 -24.95 24.74 8.61
CA GLU A 26 -25.51 25.31 7.39
C GLU A 26 -26.28 24.26 6.58
N ILE A 27 -25.76 23.03 6.49
CA ILE A 27 -26.47 21.89 5.86
C ILE A 27 -27.83 21.64 6.53
N THR A 28 -27.87 21.67 7.86
CA THR A 28 -29.12 21.43 8.61
C THR A 28 -30.13 22.57 8.42
N ALA A 29 -29.66 23.79 8.18
CA ALA A 29 -30.51 24.98 7.99
C ALA A 29 -31.06 25.13 6.56
N ILE A 30 -30.44 24.50 5.56
CA ILE A 30 -30.72 24.71 4.12
C ILE A 30 -31.30 23.44 3.47
N ALA A 31 -31.85 22.51 4.25
CA ALA A 31 -32.25 21.17 3.81
C ALA A 31 -33.25 21.09 2.62
N GLU A 32 -33.83 22.21 2.18
CA GLU A 32 -34.81 22.30 1.08
C GLU A 32 -34.21 22.82 -0.25
N ASP A 33 -32.97 23.30 -0.29
CA ASP A 33 -32.30 23.80 -1.51
C ASP A 33 -31.22 22.81 -1.99
N ASP A 34 -31.60 21.93 -2.92
CA ASP A 34 -30.76 20.83 -3.42
C ASP A 34 -29.40 21.28 -3.97
N VAL A 35 -29.33 22.45 -4.62
CA VAL A 35 -28.10 22.96 -5.24
C VAL A 35 -27.13 23.45 -4.17
N LYS A 36 -27.61 24.20 -3.17
CA LYS A 36 -26.78 24.64 -2.04
C LYS A 36 -26.38 23.48 -1.14
N LEU A 37 -27.28 22.51 -0.93
CA LEU A 37 -27.00 21.31 -0.18
C LEU A 37 -25.83 20.52 -0.81
N GLN A 38 -25.85 20.34 -2.13
CA GLN A 38 -24.78 19.65 -2.84
C GLN A 38 -23.43 20.40 -2.73
N ALA A 39 -23.44 21.73 -2.83
CA ALA A 39 -22.24 22.55 -2.67
C ALA A 39 -21.64 22.44 -1.25
N LEU A 40 -22.48 22.45 -0.20
CA LEU A 40 -22.04 22.31 1.18
C LEU A 40 -21.49 20.91 1.48
N LEU A 41 -22.11 19.86 0.93
CA LEU A 41 -21.60 18.49 1.04
C LEU A 41 -20.24 18.32 0.33
N GLN A 42 -20.05 18.96 -0.82
CA GLN A 42 -18.75 18.99 -1.49
C GLN A 42 -17.71 19.72 -0.66
N ASN A 43 -18.05 20.89 -0.10
CA ASN A 43 -17.15 21.65 0.75
C ASN A 43 -16.70 20.83 1.98
N ARG A 44 -17.65 20.17 2.66
CA ARG A 44 -17.36 19.25 3.77
C ARG A 44 -16.38 18.14 3.36
N ASN A 45 -16.59 17.53 2.21
CA ASN A 45 -15.72 16.46 1.69
C ASN A 45 -14.31 16.94 1.35
N VAL A 46 -14.16 18.19 0.89
CA VAL A 46 -12.86 18.83 0.65
C VAL A 46 -12.14 19.08 1.98
N VAL A 47 -12.86 19.57 3.00
CA VAL A 47 -12.29 19.79 4.33
C VAL A 47 -11.80 18.48 4.95
N PHE A 48 -12.57 17.39 4.85
CA PHE A 48 -12.11 16.07 5.29
C PHE A 48 -10.94 15.53 4.46
N GLN A 49 -10.90 15.79 3.16
CA GLN A 49 -9.75 15.41 2.33
C GLN A 49 -8.47 16.10 2.82
N ASN A 50 -8.56 17.41 3.10
CA ASN A 50 -7.43 18.18 3.60
C ASN A 50 -6.98 17.66 4.97
N LEU A 51 -7.91 17.27 5.85
CA LEU A 51 -7.59 16.61 7.11
C LEU A 51 -6.77 15.33 6.89
N LEU A 52 -7.19 14.47 5.97
CA LEU A 52 -6.45 13.23 5.68
C LEU A 52 -5.05 13.51 5.10
N LEU A 53 -4.90 14.56 4.30
CA LEU A 53 -3.59 14.97 3.78
C LEU A 53 -2.66 15.45 4.90
N VAL A 54 -3.18 16.25 5.84
CA VAL A 54 -2.44 16.70 7.03
C VAL A 54 -2.05 15.48 7.89
N ILE A 55 -2.97 14.56 8.14
CA ILE A 55 -2.73 13.33 8.91
C ILE A 55 -1.62 12.50 8.28
N ARG A 56 -1.64 12.29 6.96
CA ARG A 56 -0.63 11.51 6.23
C ARG A 56 0.77 12.11 6.30
N GLY A 57 0.87 13.43 6.43
CA GLY A 57 2.14 14.16 6.52
C GLY A 57 2.66 14.38 7.94
N SER A 58 1.95 13.90 8.97
CA SER A 58 2.20 14.26 10.36
C SER A 58 2.87 13.15 11.17
N PHE A 59 3.64 13.55 12.17
CA PHE A 59 4.23 12.69 13.20
C PHE A 59 3.64 13.15 14.54
N ILE A 60 2.47 12.63 14.88
CA ILE A 60 1.76 13.08 16.09
C ILE A 60 2.16 12.17 17.25
N ASP A 61 2.95 12.71 18.19
CA ASP A 61 3.20 12.11 19.51
C ASP A 61 2.33 12.83 20.55
N TYR A 62 1.04 12.50 20.55
CA TYR A 62 0.01 13.24 21.28
C TYR A 62 -0.67 12.36 22.32
N ASP A 63 -0.58 12.76 23.59
CA ASP A 63 -1.37 12.13 24.65
C ASP A 63 -2.80 12.69 24.66
N VAL A 64 -3.68 11.98 23.97
CA VAL A 64 -5.12 12.22 23.93
C VAL A 64 -5.76 12.25 25.33
N GLN A 65 -5.13 11.62 26.34
CA GLN A 65 -5.64 11.60 27.71
C GLN A 65 -5.47 12.92 28.46
N GLU A 66 -4.68 13.88 27.94
CA GLU A 66 -4.55 15.20 28.55
C GLU A 66 -5.76 16.10 28.27
N ILE A 67 -6.50 15.88 27.18
CA ILE A 67 -7.67 16.70 26.79
C ILE A 67 -8.68 16.80 27.94
N GLY A 68 -8.81 17.97 28.56
CA GLY A 68 -9.79 18.22 29.61
C GLY A 68 -9.64 17.33 30.85
N ASN A 69 -8.44 16.80 31.14
CA ASN A 69 -8.24 15.88 32.28
C ASN A 69 -8.59 16.52 33.64
N ALA A 70 -8.13 17.76 33.86
CA ALA A 70 -8.47 18.52 35.07
C ALA A 70 -9.98 18.79 35.18
N GLU A 71 -10.60 19.15 34.06
CA GLU A 71 -12.03 19.42 33.96
C GLU A 71 -12.88 18.16 34.20
N LEU A 72 -12.48 17.00 33.65
CA LEU A 72 -13.14 15.72 33.91
C LEU A 72 -13.10 15.34 35.40
N LYS A 73 -11.95 15.52 36.07
CA LYS A 73 -11.84 15.25 37.52
C LYS A 73 -12.80 16.16 38.31
N LEU A 74 -12.89 17.43 37.92
CA LEU A 74 -13.80 18.39 38.54
C LEU A 74 -15.28 18.04 38.28
N LEU A 75 -15.63 17.65 37.05
CA LEU A 75 -16.99 17.21 36.69
C LEU A 75 -17.39 15.94 37.43
N GLN A 76 -16.48 14.98 37.62
CA GLN A 76 -16.75 13.77 38.42
C GLN A 76 -17.11 14.12 39.87
N SER A 77 -16.39 15.07 40.48
CA SER A 77 -16.71 15.57 41.81
C SER A 77 -18.07 16.28 41.83
N LYS A 78 -18.35 17.18 40.88
CA LYS A 78 -19.63 17.89 40.76
C LYS A 78 -20.81 16.92 40.58
N ILE A 79 -20.67 15.91 39.72
CA ILE A 79 -21.70 14.88 39.50
C ILE A 79 -21.97 14.10 40.80
N SER A 80 -20.94 13.76 41.56
CA SER A 80 -21.09 13.04 42.84
C SER A 80 -21.87 13.88 43.85
N ILE A 81 -21.49 15.16 44.01
CA ILE A 81 -22.14 16.11 44.93
C ILE A 81 -23.59 16.38 44.50
N ASN A 82 -23.84 16.61 43.22
CA ASN A 82 -25.18 16.87 42.71
C ASN A 82 -26.08 15.64 42.83
N ARG A 83 -25.52 14.43 42.67
CA ARG A 83 -26.26 13.18 42.89
C ARG A 83 -26.62 13.00 44.36
N SER A 84 -25.71 13.27 45.30
CA SER A 84 -26.00 13.15 46.74
C SER A 84 -27.02 14.18 47.21
N ARG A 85 -27.15 15.30 46.50
CA ARG A 85 -28.14 16.36 46.77
C ARG A 85 -29.47 16.20 46.02
N GLY A 86 -29.61 15.16 45.18
CA GLY A 86 -30.83 14.95 44.39
C GLY A 86 -31.00 15.91 43.20
N ASN A 87 -29.96 16.67 42.83
CA ASN A 87 -30.00 17.64 41.73
C ASN A 87 -29.87 16.95 40.36
N THR A 88 -30.94 16.30 39.89
CA THR A 88 -30.95 15.46 38.68
C THR A 88 -30.58 16.23 37.40
N VAL A 89 -31.02 17.48 37.26
CA VAL A 89 -30.73 18.32 36.08
C VAL A 89 -29.26 18.70 36.02
N ALA A 90 -28.68 19.16 37.14
CA ALA A 90 -27.25 19.47 37.23
C ALA A 90 -26.37 18.23 36.96
N VAL A 91 -26.81 17.04 37.42
CA VAL A 91 -26.15 15.77 37.07
C VAL A 91 -26.20 15.51 35.57
N GLN A 92 -27.34 15.75 34.91
CA GLN A 92 -27.48 15.54 33.47
C GLN A 92 -26.59 16.50 32.67
N ARG A 93 -26.58 17.78 33.03
CA ARG A 93 -25.69 18.79 32.44
C ARG A 93 -24.23 18.38 32.52
N ASP A 94 -23.75 18.10 33.73
CA ASP A 94 -22.34 17.78 33.97
C ASP A 94 -21.96 16.47 33.24
N ARG A 95 -22.91 15.54 33.04
CA ARG A 95 -22.74 14.36 32.19
C ARG A 95 -22.62 14.69 30.70
N TYR A 96 -23.40 15.64 30.18
CA TYR A 96 -23.23 16.09 28.79
C TYR A 96 -21.86 16.73 28.58
N THR A 97 -21.39 17.57 29.50
CA THR A 97 -20.05 18.15 29.45
C THR A 97 -18.97 17.06 29.52
N THR A 98 -19.17 16.05 30.36
CA THR A 98 -18.26 14.89 30.45
C THR A 98 -18.21 14.13 29.12
N ASP A 99 -19.36 13.79 28.55
CA ASP A 99 -19.45 13.07 27.27
C ASP A 99 -18.87 13.91 26.11
N TYR A 100 -18.98 15.25 26.17
CA TYR A 100 -18.38 16.19 25.22
C TYR A 100 -16.85 16.13 25.22
N ILE A 101 -16.22 16.10 26.39
CA ILE A 101 -14.75 15.96 26.49
C ILE A 101 -14.33 14.56 26.01
N LEU A 102 -15.07 13.51 26.39
CA LEU A 102 -14.75 12.13 26.01
C LEU A 102 -14.87 11.89 24.50
N ILE A 103 -15.83 12.53 23.82
CA ILE A 103 -15.94 12.38 22.36
C ILE A 103 -14.77 13.06 21.63
N LYS A 104 -14.31 14.23 22.11
CA LYS A 104 -13.09 14.87 21.59
C LYS A 104 -11.87 13.98 21.73
N ARG A 105 -11.73 13.29 22.88
CA ARG A 105 -10.69 12.26 23.07
C ARG A 105 -10.82 11.14 22.05
N LYS A 106 -12.03 10.60 21.83
CA LYS A 106 -12.21 9.53 20.84
C LYS A 106 -11.86 9.96 19.42
N MET A 107 -12.18 11.21 19.04
CA MET A 107 -11.79 11.80 17.76
C MET A 107 -10.26 11.88 17.65
N GLY A 108 -9.58 12.45 18.66
CA GLY A 108 -8.12 12.53 18.70
C GLY A 108 -7.46 11.15 18.63
N ALA A 109 -7.93 10.18 19.40
CA ALA A 109 -7.42 8.81 19.37
C ALA A 109 -7.62 8.12 18.01
N TYR A 110 -8.66 8.50 17.25
CA TYR A 110 -8.83 7.99 15.90
C TYR A 110 -7.86 8.64 14.92
N VAL A 111 -7.64 9.96 15.04
CA VAL A 111 -6.63 10.67 14.25
C VAL A 111 -5.23 10.07 14.48
N VAL A 112 -4.85 9.85 15.74
CA VAL A 112 -3.60 9.16 16.10
C VAL A 112 -3.51 7.78 15.46
N TYR A 113 -4.58 6.98 15.53
CA TYR A 113 -4.64 5.69 14.85
C TYR A 113 -4.42 5.81 13.33
N LEU A 114 -4.98 6.83 12.66
CA LEU A 114 -4.79 7.03 11.23
C LEU A 114 -3.35 7.46 10.87
N VAL A 115 -2.71 8.27 11.73
CA VAL A 115 -1.28 8.61 11.59
C VAL A 115 -0.43 7.35 11.70
N GLU A 116 -0.65 6.53 12.73
CA GLU A 116 0.06 5.25 12.90
C GLU A 116 -0.21 4.30 11.74
N ALA A 117 -1.47 4.18 11.31
CA ALA A 117 -1.83 3.33 10.17
C ALA A 117 -1.13 3.76 8.88
N SER A 118 -1.02 5.08 8.67
CA SER A 118 -0.29 5.65 7.54
C SER A 118 1.23 5.39 7.65
N ARG A 119 1.82 5.61 8.82
CA ARG A 119 3.26 5.40 9.06
C ARG A 119 3.66 3.93 8.95
N ASP A 120 2.86 3.05 9.52
CA ASP A 120 3.17 1.63 9.64
C ASP A 120 2.65 0.80 8.45
N TYR A 121 2.20 1.47 7.38
CA TYR A 121 1.72 0.85 6.14
C TYR A 121 0.59 -0.18 6.36
N LYS A 122 -0.34 0.10 7.28
CA LYS A 122 -1.43 -0.83 7.58
C LYS A 122 -2.29 -1.08 6.36
N ALA A 123 -2.73 -2.33 6.21
CA ALA A 123 -3.56 -2.73 5.09
C ALA A 123 -4.92 -2.02 5.11
N LYS A 124 -5.48 -1.78 3.92
CA LYS A 124 -6.80 -1.18 3.71
C LYS A 124 -7.89 -1.82 4.57
N ASP A 125 -7.90 -3.16 4.63
CA ASP A 125 -8.91 -3.91 5.38
C ASP A 125 -8.83 -3.69 6.89
N GLU A 126 -7.65 -3.42 7.44
CA GLU A 126 -7.48 -3.10 8.86
C GLU A 126 -8.08 -1.73 9.19
N ILE A 127 -7.84 -0.74 8.33
CA ILE A 127 -8.41 0.61 8.47
C ILE A 127 -9.93 0.53 8.37
N ILE A 128 -10.46 -0.19 7.39
CA ILE A 128 -11.92 -0.39 7.22
C ILE A 128 -12.51 -1.04 8.48
N LYS A 129 -11.90 -2.11 8.99
CA LYS A 129 -12.40 -2.84 10.17
C LYS A 129 -12.42 -1.98 11.43
N GLU A 130 -11.36 -1.23 11.69
CA GLU A 130 -11.31 -0.33 12.85
C GLU A 130 -12.29 0.85 12.71
N THR A 131 -12.44 1.39 11.50
CA THR A 131 -13.42 2.45 11.19
C THR A 131 -14.85 1.96 11.46
N GLN A 132 -15.22 0.79 10.95
CA GLN A 132 -16.54 0.18 11.17
C GLN A 132 -16.84 -0.07 12.65
N LYS A 133 -15.85 -0.56 13.40
CA LYS A 133 -15.96 -0.76 14.85
C LYS A 133 -16.28 0.56 15.57
N ARG A 134 -15.62 1.65 15.18
CA ARG A 134 -15.83 2.99 15.76
C ARG A 134 -17.18 3.58 15.37
N ILE A 135 -17.61 3.43 14.12
CA ILE A 135 -18.96 3.83 13.68
C ILE A 135 -20.03 3.13 14.53
N LYS A 136 -19.92 1.81 14.72
CA LYS A 136 -20.86 1.05 15.57
C LYS A 136 -20.88 1.58 17.02
N SER A 137 -19.71 1.87 17.58
CA SER A 137 -19.60 2.43 18.93
C SER A 137 -20.27 3.81 19.04
N ILE A 138 -20.09 4.66 18.03
CA ILE A 138 -20.67 6.01 18.00
C ILE A 138 -22.18 5.97 17.84
N LYS A 139 -22.71 5.17 16.90
CA LYS A 139 -24.16 4.99 16.72
C LYS A 139 -24.85 4.53 18.00
N ASN A 140 -24.28 3.54 18.68
CA ASN A 140 -24.81 3.07 19.97
C ASN A 140 -24.80 4.17 21.03
N LYS A 141 -23.76 5.00 21.07
CA LYS A 141 -23.64 6.08 22.05
C LYS A 141 -24.63 7.22 21.76
N ILE A 142 -24.80 7.63 20.50
CA ILE A 142 -25.80 8.63 20.08
C ILE A 142 -27.20 8.20 20.51
N ASN A 143 -27.57 6.94 20.24
CA ASN A 143 -28.89 6.39 20.61
C ASN A 143 -29.11 6.31 22.13
N SER A 144 -28.04 6.32 22.93
CA SER A 144 -28.11 6.26 24.40
C SER A 144 -28.17 7.62 25.09
N ILE A 145 -28.03 8.73 24.34
CA ILE A 145 -28.09 10.09 24.92
C ILE A 145 -29.54 10.40 25.27
N SER A 146 -29.81 10.54 26.56
CA SER A 146 -31.15 10.88 27.05
C SER A 146 -31.61 12.26 26.57
N ALA A 147 -32.92 12.45 26.43
CA ALA A 147 -33.53 13.77 26.22
C ALA A 147 -33.23 14.68 27.42
N ALA A 148 -33.12 15.99 27.17
CA ALA A 148 -32.98 16.97 28.24
C ALA A 148 -34.24 16.92 29.13
N LEU A 149 -34.05 16.99 30.45
CA LEU A 149 -35.17 17.17 31.37
C LEU A 149 -35.78 18.56 31.16
N GLU A 150 -37.11 18.66 31.15
CA GLU A 150 -37.86 19.90 30.89
C GLU A 150 -38.31 20.60 32.19
N GLY A 151 -38.38 21.93 32.19
CA GLY A 151 -38.84 22.77 33.30
C GLY A 151 -38.62 24.27 33.08
N ASP A 152 -39.16 25.12 33.97
CA ASP A 152 -39.29 26.58 33.75
C ASP A 152 -38.13 27.44 34.31
N SER A 153 -37.09 26.84 34.89
CA SER A 153 -35.94 27.58 35.47
C SER A 153 -34.74 27.67 34.51
N GLU A 154 -33.82 28.63 34.74
CA GLU A 154 -32.55 28.74 33.98
C GLU A 154 -31.75 27.43 33.92
N ILE A 155 -31.90 26.55 34.92
CA ILE A 155 -31.23 25.24 34.98
C ILE A 155 -31.79 24.27 33.91
N TYR A 156 -33.00 24.51 33.39
CA TYR A 156 -33.65 23.71 32.34
C TYR A 156 -33.36 24.23 30.93
N GLN A 157 -32.67 25.37 30.77
CA GLN A 157 -32.22 25.87 29.47
C GLN A 157 -30.99 25.12 28.90
N ASP A 158 -30.57 24.01 29.52
CA ASP A 158 -29.41 23.18 29.13
C ASP A 158 -29.56 22.39 27.81
N VAL A 159 -30.58 22.73 27.01
CA VAL A 159 -30.78 22.27 25.63
C VAL A 159 -29.53 22.53 24.78
N GLU A 160 -28.83 23.63 25.03
CA GLU A 160 -27.62 24.02 24.30
C GLU A 160 -26.48 22.99 24.47
N ASN A 161 -26.25 22.48 25.69
CA ASN A 161 -25.21 21.50 25.96
C ASN A 161 -25.47 20.16 25.26
N ARG A 162 -26.73 19.73 25.20
CA ARG A 162 -27.13 18.52 24.45
C ARG A 162 -26.96 18.72 22.93
N ILE A 163 -27.35 19.88 22.40
CA ILE A 163 -27.19 20.21 20.98
C ILE A 163 -25.71 20.21 20.60
N GLN A 164 -24.86 20.89 21.38
CA GLN A 164 -23.42 20.92 21.16
C GLN A 164 -22.81 19.50 21.22
N LEU A 165 -23.25 18.67 22.15
CA LEU A 165 -22.82 17.28 22.25
C LEU A 165 -23.17 16.48 20.99
N LEU A 166 -24.44 16.52 20.57
CA LEU A 166 -24.91 15.81 19.37
C LEU A 166 -24.16 16.28 18.12
N ARG A 167 -23.90 17.59 18.00
CA ARG A 167 -23.15 18.15 16.87
C ARG A 167 -21.75 17.54 16.76
N VAL A 168 -21.01 17.42 17.87
CA VAL A 168 -19.67 16.81 17.85
C VAL A 168 -19.73 15.32 17.51
N TYR A 169 -20.76 14.60 17.99
CA TYR A 169 -20.98 13.21 17.59
C TYR A 169 -21.23 13.07 16.09
N THR A 170 -22.06 13.93 15.51
CA THR A 170 -22.35 13.94 14.06
C THR A 170 -21.10 14.24 13.25
N VAL A 171 -20.31 15.26 13.63
CA VAL A 171 -19.04 15.59 12.96
C VAL A 171 -18.08 14.39 12.97
N TYR A 172 -17.98 13.69 14.10
CA TYR A 172 -17.12 12.51 14.18
C TYR A 172 -17.66 11.34 13.35
N GLN A 173 -18.97 11.11 13.36
CA GLN A 173 -19.59 10.09 12.53
C GLN A 173 -19.36 10.37 11.04
N ASP A 174 -19.59 11.60 10.60
CA ASP A 174 -19.36 12.03 9.21
C ASP A 174 -17.90 11.82 8.80
N PHE A 175 -16.95 12.13 9.68
CA PHE A 175 -15.54 11.88 9.42
C PHE A 175 -15.23 10.39 9.29
N LEU A 176 -15.76 9.55 10.18
CA LEU A 176 -15.60 8.09 10.10
C LEU A 176 -16.20 7.53 8.80
N GLU A 177 -17.38 7.99 8.41
CA GLU A 177 -18.06 7.59 7.17
C GLU A 177 -17.27 8.04 5.93
N TYR A 178 -16.71 9.25 5.96
CA TYR A 178 -15.83 9.74 4.91
C TYR A 178 -14.58 8.87 4.74
N VAL A 179 -13.93 8.49 5.85
CA VAL A 179 -12.76 7.59 5.82
C VAL A 179 -13.14 6.20 5.31
N LEU A 180 -14.30 5.67 5.73
CA LEU A 180 -14.80 4.38 5.25
C LEU A 180 -15.06 4.38 3.74
N ALA A 181 -15.56 5.49 3.19
CA ALA A 181 -15.79 5.66 1.76
C ALA A 181 -14.49 5.92 0.96
N ASN A 182 -13.43 6.41 1.62
CA ASN A 182 -12.19 6.84 0.97
C ASN A 182 -10.93 6.27 1.65
N PRO A 183 -10.83 4.95 1.89
CA PRO A 183 -9.70 4.37 2.63
C PRO A 183 -8.36 4.58 1.90
N ASP A 184 -8.39 4.63 0.57
CA ASP A 184 -7.21 4.81 -0.29
C ASP A 184 -6.55 6.20 -0.12
N LYS A 185 -7.25 7.17 0.48
CA LYS A 185 -6.68 8.49 0.80
C LYS A 185 -5.76 8.46 2.02
N ILE A 186 -5.83 7.40 2.84
CA ILE A 186 -5.03 7.21 4.06
C ILE A 186 -3.95 6.17 3.86
N VAL A 187 -4.26 5.09 3.14
CA VAL A 187 -3.30 4.02 2.86
C VAL A 187 -2.09 4.63 2.14
N THR A 188 -0.99 4.75 2.86
CA THR A 188 0.29 5.11 2.28
C THR A 188 0.75 3.90 1.50
N THR A 189 0.42 3.83 0.22
CA THR A 189 1.00 2.82 -0.65
C THR A 189 2.50 3.10 -0.75
N SER A 190 3.32 2.07 -0.48
CA SER A 190 4.78 2.16 -0.69
C SER A 190 5.05 2.73 -2.08
N PHE A 191 6.11 3.53 -2.24
CA PHE A 191 6.52 4.06 -3.55
C PHE A 191 6.59 2.95 -4.61
N ILE A 192 6.95 1.72 -4.21
CA ILE A 192 6.99 0.52 -5.06
C ILE A 192 5.59 0.02 -5.46
N GLN A 193 4.56 0.16 -4.60
CA GLN A 193 3.17 -0.17 -4.92
C GLN A 193 2.49 0.90 -5.81
N LYS A 194 2.93 2.16 -5.75
CA LYS A 194 2.48 3.21 -6.69
C LYS A 194 3.02 3.03 -8.10
N ILE A 195 4.15 2.34 -8.25
CA ILE A 195 4.63 1.83 -9.54
C ILE A 195 3.91 0.49 -9.81
N SER A 196 2.58 0.52 -9.82
CA SER A 196 1.83 -0.59 -10.41
C SER A 196 1.86 -0.40 -11.93
N LEU A 197 2.05 -1.50 -12.67
CA LEU A 197 2.03 -1.50 -14.13
C LEU A 197 0.79 -0.78 -14.67
N ILE A 198 -0.36 -1.02 -14.03
CA ILE A 198 -1.66 -0.43 -14.36
C ILE A 198 -1.66 1.09 -14.11
N SER A 199 -1.06 1.54 -13.00
CA SER A 199 -0.96 2.97 -12.67
C SER A 199 -0.07 3.72 -13.66
N ALA A 200 1.07 3.12 -14.07
CA ALA A 200 1.94 3.70 -15.09
C ALA A 200 1.23 3.80 -16.45
N ILE A 201 0.50 2.74 -16.85
CA ILE A 201 -0.30 2.73 -18.08
C ILE A 201 -1.42 3.79 -18.02
N SER A 202 -2.13 3.88 -16.90
CA SER A 202 -3.22 4.84 -16.70
C SER A 202 -2.75 6.29 -16.75
N TYR A 203 -1.55 6.58 -16.24
CA TYR A 203 -0.95 7.92 -16.33
C TYR A 203 -0.80 8.36 -17.79
N PHE A 204 -0.15 7.55 -18.63
CA PHE A 204 0.02 7.88 -20.04
C PHE A 204 -1.31 7.94 -20.79
N ASN A 205 -2.26 7.07 -20.47
CA ASN A 205 -3.60 7.09 -21.09
C ASN A 205 -4.41 8.34 -20.79
N SER A 206 -4.14 9.01 -19.66
CA SER A 206 -4.87 10.22 -19.24
C SER A 206 -4.42 11.49 -19.96
N LEU A 207 -3.33 11.43 -20.74
CA LEU A 207 -2.84 12.57 -21.50
C LEU A 207 -3.73 12.83 -22.72
N ASP A 208 -4.16 14.08 -22.89
CA ASP A 208 -5.10 14.48 -23.95
C ASP A 208 -4.63 14.11 -25.36
N VAL A 209 -3.31 14.15 -25.60
CA VAL A 209 -2.66 13.82 -26.88
C VAL A 209 -2.93 12.37 -27.32
N PHE A 210 -3.15 11.44 -26.37
CA PHE A 210 -3.34 10.02 -26.68
C PHE A 210 -4.80 9.58 -26.69
N ARG A 211 -5.75 10.48 -26.41
CA ARG A 211 -7.18 10.16 -26.33
C ARG A 211 -7.76 9.71 -27.68
N ASP A 212 -7.41 10.41 -28.77
CA ASP A 212 -7.86 10.07 -30.13
C ASP A 212 -7.21 8.79 -30.67
N ILE A 213 -5.95 8.55 -30.29
CA ILE A 213 -5.22 7.34 -30.70
C ILE A 213 -5.78 6.13 -29.95
N ASN A 214 -6.01 6.25 -28.64
CA ASN A 214 -6.63 5.22 -27.80
C ASN A 214 -7.98 4.76 -28.35
N PHE A 215 -8.81 5.68 -28.87
CA PHE A 215 -10.07 5.33 -29.51
C PHE A 215 -9.90 4.45 -30.76
N LYS A 216 -8.89 4.74 -31.59
CA LYS A 216 -8.61 3.96 -32.82
C LYS A 216 -8.07 2.56 -32.54
N ILE A 217 -7.30 2.38 -31.47
CA ILE A 217 -6.66 1.10 -31.12
C ILE A 217 -7.46 0.25 -30.12
N ALA A 218 -8.51 0.83 -29.52
CA ALA A 218 -9.42 0.15 -28.59
C ALA A 218 -9.97 -1.22 -29.07
N PRO A 219 -10.29 -1.44 -30.37
CA PRO A 219 -10.78 -2.74 -30.85
C PRO A 219 -9.79 -3.90 -30.62
N MET A 220 -8.49 -3.63 -30.52
CA MET A 220 -7.46 -4.63 -30.27
C MET A 220 -7.26 -4.93 -28.76
N ARG A 221 -8.04 -4.31 -27.87
CA ARG A 221 -7.84 -4.33 -26.41
C ARG A 221 -6.44 -3.86 -25.98
N ILE A 222 -5.82 -2.96 -26.75
CA ILE A 222 -4.52 -2.34 -26.48
C ILE A 222 -4.74 -0.82 -26.37
N ASP A 223 -3.85 -0.14 -25.66
CA ASP A 223 -3.87 1.31 -25.43
C ASP A 223 -2.46 1.89 -25.40
N MET A 224 -2.35 3.19 -25.70
CA MET A 224 -1.09 3.90 -25.85
C MET A 224 -0.24 3.85 -24.60
N GLY A 225 -0.85 3.87 -23.41
CA GLY A 225 -0.14 3.68 -22.16
C GLY A 225 0.54 2.32 -22.07
N GLY A 226 -0.12 1.24 -22.53
CA GLY A 226 0.48 -0.09 -22.62
C GLY A 226 1.65 -0.16 -23.60
N ILE A 227 1.52 0.49 -24.76
CA ILE A 227 2.60 0.60 -25.77
C ILE A 227 3.79 1.40 -25.20
N ILE A 228 3.55 2.54 -24.58
CA ILE A 228 4.63 3.39 -24.04
C ILE A 228 5.35 2.67 -22.89
N VAL A 229 4.59 2.09 -21.95
CA VAL A 229 5.17 1.38 -20.81
C VAL A 229 5.95 0.14 -21.27
N SER A 230 5.44 -0.63 -22.23
CA SER A 230 6.18 -1.77 -22.82
C SER A 230 7.50 -1.33 -23.48
N MET A 231 7.51 -0.22 -24.22
CA MET A 231 8.75 0.35 -24.77
C MET A 231 9.73 0.78 -23.68
N CYS A 232 9.24 1.44 -22.62
CA CYS A 232 10.07 1.81 -21.46
C CYS A 232 10.68 0.58 -20.78
N ILE A 233 9.93 -0.51 -20.62
CA ILE A 233 10.42 -1.77 -20.06
C ILE A 233 11.55 -2.35 -20.92
N ILE A 234 11.38 -2.39 -22.24
CA ILE A 234 12.42 -2.88 -23.15
C ILE A 234 13.70 -2.02 -23.05
N LEU A 235 13.55 -0.70 -23.06
CA LEU A 235 14.69 0.22 -22.93
C LEU A 235 15.41 0.05 -21.58
N LEU A 236 14.65 -0.05 -20.49
CA LEU A 236 15.20 -0.29 -19.15
C LEU A 236 15.93 -1.63 -19.09
N ASN A 237 15.42 -2.67 -19.75
CA ASN A 237 16.08 -3.96 -19.81
C ASN A 237 17.42 -3.89 -20.58
N ILE A 238 17.45 -3.21 -21.72
CA ILE A 238 18.70 -2.97 -22.48
C ILE A 238 19.72 -2.23 -21.61
N ILE A 239 19.29 -1.21 -20.86
CA ILE A 239 20.16 -0.46 -19.94
C ILE A 239 20.61 -1.32 -18.75
N ALA A 240 19.74 -2.22 -18.26
CA ALA A 240 20.04 -3.10 -17.13
C ALA A 240 20.99 -4.24 -17.49
N PHE A 241 20.99 -4.69 -18.75
CA PHE A 241 21.80 -5.84 -19.19
C PHE A 241 23.31 -5.72 -18.86
N PRO A 242 24.00 -4.60 -19.14
CA PRO A 242 25.39 -4.42 -18.72
C PRO A 242 25.63 -4.60 -17.22
N PHE A 243 24.70 -4.18 -16.36
CA PHE A 243 24.81 -4.34 -14.92
C PHE A 243 24.64 -5.79 -14.49
N VAL A 244 23.64 -6.49 -15.05
CA VAL A 244 23.40 -7.91 -14.77
C VAL A 244 24.58 -8.76 -15.28
N SER A 245 25.08 -8.46 -16.48
CA SER A 245 26.25 -9.12 -17.06
C SER A 245 27.50 -8.93 -16.18
N ARG A 246 27.79 -7.69 -15.74
CA ARG A 246 28.90 -7.42 -14.81
C ARG A 246 28.74 -8.13 -13.48
N ALA A 247 27.54 -8.13 -12.90
CA ALA A 247 27.27 -8.79 -11.63
C ALA A 247 27.45 -10.31 -11.75
N SER A 248 26.92 -10.91 -12.83
CA SER A 248 27.06 -12.34 -13.10
C SER A 248 28.52 -12.72 -13.33
N ASN A 249 29.28 -11.95 -14.12
CA ASN A 249 30.70 -12.19 -14.32
C ASN A 249 31.48 -12.14 -13.00
N ARG A 250 31.14 -11.22 -12.10
CA ARG A 250 31.76 -11.13 -10.77
C ARG A 250 31.48 -12.36 -9.90
N LEU A 251 30.28 -12.92 -10.01
CA LEU A 251 29.92 -14.17 -9.31
C LEU A 251 30.68 -15.35 -9.91
N VAL A 252 30.76 -15.44 -11.23
CA VAL A 252 31.49 -16.49 -11.95
C VAL A 252 32.99 -16.44 -11.60
N GLU A 253 33.58 -15.25 -11.59
CA GLU A 253 34.98 -15.05 -11.22
C GLU A 253 35.27 -15.54 -9.79
N ARG A 254 34.41 -15.16 -8.84
CA ARG A 254 34.58 -15.49 -7.42
C ARG A 254 34.31 -16.96 -7.11
N PHE A 255 33.28 -17.56 -7.71
CA PHE A 255 32.82 -18.90 -7.32
C PHE A 255 33.31 -20.02 -8.25
N ILE A 256 33.60 -19.72 -9.52
CA ILE A 256 34.03 -20.74 -10.50
C ILE A 256 35.53 -20.62 -10.77
N LEU A 257 36.03 -19.41 -11.00
CA LEU A 257 37.42 -19.18 -11.41
C LEU A 257 38.39 -18.92 -10.25
N ASN A 258 37.88 -18.83 -9.02
CA ASN A 258 38.66 -18.61 -7.79
C ASN A 258 39.67 -17.45 -7.93
N ASP A 259 39.17 -16.29 -8.38
CA ASP A 259 39.93 -15.05 -8.62
C ASP A 259 41.03 -15.19 -9.69
N GLY A 260 40.69 -15.83 -10.82
CA GLY A 260 41.51 -15.78 -12.05
C GLY A 260 42.74 -16.70 -12.07
N LYS A 261 42.74 -17.78 -11.28
CA LYS A 261 43.86 -18.75 -11.20
C LYS A 261 43.85 -19.83 -12.29
N VAL A 262 43.09 -19.65 -13.37
CA VAL A 262 42.79 -20.68 -14.39
C VAL A 262 43.06 -20.08 -15.77
N GLU A 263 43.59 -20.83 -16.74
CA GLU A 263 43.97 -20.26 -18.05
C GLU A 263 42.74 -20.02 -18.96
N ASN A 264 41.65 -20.78 -18.77
CA ASN A 264 40.46 -20.72 -19.63
C ASN A 264 39.36 -19.74 -19.17
N ILE A 265 39.74 -18.61 -18.57
CA ILE A 265 38.81 -17.58 -18.05
C ILE A 265 37.86 -17.05 -19.14
N GLU A 266 38.38 -16.77 -20.34
CA GLU A 266 37.58 -16.20 -21.43
C GLU A 266 36.52 -17.18 -21.95
N LEU A 267 36.84 -18.47 -22.02
CA LEU A 267 35.92 -19.51 -22.48
C LEU A 267 34.69 -19.62 -21.57
N VAL A 268 34.90 -19.55 -20.25
CA VAL A 268 33.83 -19.61 -19.24
C VAL A 268 32.90 -18.39 -19.35
N PHE A 269 33.47 -17.18 -19.49
CA PHE A 269 32.66 -15.97 -19.64
C PHE A 269 31.86 -15.96 -20.95
N VAL A 270 32.46 -16.40 -22.06
CA VAL A 270 31.77 -16.49 -23.36
C VAL A 270 30.65 -17.52 -23.33
N SER A 271 30.86 -18.67 -22.65
CA SER A 271 29.84 -19.72 -22.49
C SER A 271 28.62 -19.23 -21.71
N MET A 272 28.81 -18.38 -20.70
CA MET A 272 27.71 -17.86 -19.88
C MET A 272 27.02 -16.61 -20.45
N HIS A 273 27.71 -15.84 -21.30
CA HIS A 273 27.18 -14.59 -21.83
C HIS A 273 25.88 -14.76 -22.63
N LYS A 274 25.83 -15.71 -23.58
CA LYS A 274 24.66 -15.94 -24.43
C LYS A 274 23.42 -16.40 -23.64
N PRO A 275 23.51 -17.39 -22.73
CA PRO A 275 22.39 -17.75 -21.86
C PRO A 275 21.83 -16.57 -21.06
N ILE A 276 22.70 -15.76 -20.44
CA ILE A 276 22.27 -14.59 -19.64
C ILE A 276 21.61 -13.54 -20.52
N LEU A 277 22.18 -13.28 -21.70
CA LEU A 277 21.60 -12.36 -22.68
C LEU A 277 20.20 -12.78 -23.11
N TYR A 278 20.01 -14.06 -23.46
CA TYR A 278 18.69 -14.55 -23.89
C TYR A 278 17.69 -14.58 -22.75
N LEU A 279 18.12 -14.88 -21.52
CA LEU A 279 17.25 -14.84 -20.35
C LEU A 279 16.80 -13.41 -20.04
N MET A 280 17.72 -12.44 -20.07
CA MET A 280 17.41 -11.02 -19.88
C MET A 280 16.51 -10.48 -20.99
N LEU A 281 16.81 -10.81 -22.25
CA LEU A 281 16.01 -10.37 -23.40
C LEU A 281 14.59 -10.94 -23.32
N PHE A 282 14.46 -12.24 -23.02
CA PHE A 282 13.15 -12.87 -22.87
C PHE A 282 12.38 -12.31 -21.67
N PHE A 283 13.07 -12.03 -20.55
CA PHE A 283 12.48 -11.34 -19.40
C PHE A 283 11.93 -9.96 -19.74
N GLY A 284 12.62 -9.21 -20.59
CA GLY A 284 12.16 -7.91 -21.08
C GLY A 284 10.93 -8.03 -21.96
N ILE A 285 10.94 -9.01 -22.87
CA ILE A 285 9.81 -9.30 -23.76
C ILE A 285 8.59 -9.73 -22.95
N ASP A 286 8.75 -10.63 -21.98
CA ASP A 286 7.68 -11.10 -21.09
C ASP A 286 7.03 -9.94 -20.32
N LEU A 287 7.83 -9.12 -19.63
CA LEU A 287 7.31 -7.95 -18.93
C LEU A 287 6.63 -6.94 -19.87
N ALA A 288 7.20 -6.71 -21.05
CA ALA A 288 6.64 -5.81 -22.05
C ALA A 288 5.32 -6.35 -22.62
N LEU A 289 5.23 -7.66 -22.86
CA LEU A 289 4.03 -8.34 -23.34
C LEU A 289 2.92 -8.28 -22.28
N ASN A 290 3.28 -8.47 -21.01
CA ASN A 290 2.37 -8.31 -19.87
C ASN A 290 1.82 -6.88 -19.76
N ALA A 291 2.64 -5.87 -20.06
CA ALA A 291 2.21 -4.47 -20.11
C ALA A 291 1.31 -4.16 -21.32
N LEU A 292 1.63 -4.74 -22.48
CA LEU A 292 0.90 -4.52 -23.73
C LEU A 292 -0.47 -5.20 -23.72
N LEU A 293 -0.55 -6.43 -23.20
CA LEU A 293 -1.74 -7.28 -23.22
C LEU A 293 -2.49 -7.30 -21.88
N TYR A 294 -2.29 -6.30 -21.02
CA TYR A 294 -2.86 -6.31 -19.67
C TYR A 294 -4.41 -6.36 -19.62
N LYS A 295 -5.09 -5.95 -20.70
CA LYS A 295 -6.55 -6.01 -20.89
C LYS A 295 -7.06 -7.29 -21.57
N THR A 296 -6.16 -8.17 -21.99
CA THR A 296 -6.50 -9.36 -22.76
C THR A 296 -6.62 -10.56 -21.83
N GLU A 297 -7.68 -11.36 -22.01
CA GLU A 297 -7.99 -12.54 -21.19
C GLU A 297 -7.14 -13.78 -21.55
N VAL A 298 -6.24 -13.68 -22.53
CA VAL A 298 -5.41 -14.79 -23.06
C VAL A 298 -4.21 -15.12 -22.15
N LYS A 299 -4.21 -14.65 -20.89
CA LYS A 299 -3.08 -14.81 -19.96
C LYS A 299 -2.70 -16.26 -19.71
N ILE A 300 -3.68 -17.14 -19.46
CA ILE A 300 -3.40 -18.53 -19.05
C ILE A 300 -2.58 -19.29 -20.12
N THR A 301 -2.95 -19.20 -21.39
CA THR A 301 -2.24 -19.90 -22.48
C THR A 301 -0.85 -19.31 -22.75
N ILE A 302 -0.73 -17.98 -22.63
CA ILE A 302 0.54 -17.27 -22.81
C ILE A 302 1.51 -17.59 -21.66
N ASP A 303 1.00 -17.67 -20.43
CA ASP A 303 1.79 -17.98 -19.24
C ASP A 303 2.43 -19.38 -19.32
N TYR A 304 1.71 -20.38 -19.85
CA TYR A 304 2.29 -21.73 -20.09
C TYR A 304 3.42 -21.71 -21.13
N LEU A 305 3.26 -20.94 -22.22
CA LEU A 305 4.28 -20.80 -23.26
C LEU A 305 5.51 -20.04 -22.74
N ILE A 306 5.30 -18.99 -21.96
CA ILE A 306 6.35 -18.23 -21.27
C ILE A 306 7.12 -19.14 -20.31
N TYR A 307 6.41 -19.93 -19.50
CA TYR A 307 7.01 -20.89 -18.59
C TYR A 307 7.85 -21.95 -19.31
N PHE A 308 7.38 -22.45 -20.46
CA PHE A 308 8.12 -23.38 -21.30
C PHE A 308 9.45 -22.78 -21.80
N ILE A 309 9.41 -21.54 -22.30
CA ILE A 309 10.61 -20.85 -22.80
C ILE A 309 11.59 -20.58 -21.65
N TYR A 310 11.12 -20.09 -20.50
CA TYR A 310 11.99 -19.90 -19.33
C TYR A 310 12.64 -21.20 -18.89
N SER A 311 11.89 -22.29 -18.83
CA SER A 311 12.43 -23.61 -18.46
C SER A 311 13.57 -24.02 -19.39
N GLY A 312 13.40 -23.84 -20.71
CA GLY A 312 14.46 -24.10 -21.69
C GLY A 312 15.69 -23.20 -21.50
N LEU A 313 15.49 -21.91 -21.26
CA LEU A 313 16.57 -20.95 -21.01
C LEU A 313 17.34 -21.24 -19.72
N TYR A 314 16.65 -21.65 -18.66
CA TYR A 314 17.28 -22.07 -17.41
C TYR A 314 18.08 -23.36 -17.57
N ILE A 315 17.56 -24.37 -18.27
CA ILE A 315 18.31 -25.59 -18.60
C ILE A 315 19.57 -25.22 -19.39
N TYR A 316 19.44 -24.35 -20.39
CA TYR A 316 20.56 -23.88 -21.19
C TYR A 316 21.63 -23.17 -20.36
N LEU A 317 21.23 -22.28 -19.43
CA LEU A 317 22.15 -21.63 -18.50
C LEU A 317 22.86 -22.64 -17.60
N LEU A 318 22.10 -23.57 -17.00
CA LEU A 318 22.64 -24.58 -16.09
C LEU A 318 23.62 -25.53 -16.79
N PHE A 319 23.32 -25.94 -18.03
CA PHE A 319 24.23 -26.80 -18.80
C PHE A 319 25.56 -26.11 -19.07
N ASN A 320 25.54 -24.83 -19.47
CA ASN A 320 26.76 -24.04 -19.68
C ASN A 320 27.54 -23.82 -18.38
N LEU A 321 26.83 -23.64 -17.25
CA LEU A 321 27.46 -23.49 -15.93
C LEU A 321 28.14 -24.81 -15.51
N ILE A 322 27.48 -25.95 -15.70
CA ILE A 322 28.06 -27.27 -15.43
C ILE A 322 29.30 -27.50 -16.31
N ASP A 323 29.22 -27.20 -17.61
CA ASP A 323 30.36 -27.36 -18.53
C ASP A 323 31.52 -26.46 -18.12
N SER A 324 31.24 -25.22 -17.70
CA SER A 324 32.25 -24.27 -17.24
C SER A 324 32.96 -24.75 -15.97
N VAL A 325 32.20 -25.22 -14.97
CA VAL A 325 32.77 -25.78 -13.73
C VAL A 325 33.59 -27.02 -14.02
N ALA A 326 33.10 -27.91 -14.89
CA ALA A 326 33.80 -29.13 -15.28
C ALA A 326 35.10 -28.85 -16.04
N ALA A 327 35.12 -27.86 -16.94
CA ALA A 327 36.31 -27.43 -17.65
C ALA A 327 37.38 -26.96 -16.66
N VAL A 328 37.01 -26.10 -15.71
CA VAL A 328 37.93 -25.58 -14.67
C VAL A 328 38.45 -26.72 -13.78
N HIS A 329 37.60 -27.65 -13.33
CA HIS A 329 38.03 -28.77 -12.49
C HIS A 329 38.93 -29.76 -13.24
N SER A 330 38.67 -30.00 -14.53
CA SER A 330 39.50 -30.86 -15.39
C SER A 330 40.90 -30.28 -15.59
N GLU A 331 41.01 -28.96 -15.67
CA GLU A 331 42.28 -28.24 -15.79
C GLU A 331 43.09 -28.26 -14.48
N GLN A 332 42.42 -28.16 -13.33
CA GLN A 332 43.05 -28.23 -12.00
C GLN A 332 43.42 -29.66 -11.59
N ALA A 333 42.82 -30.70 -12.19
CA ALA A 333 43.13 -32.09 -11.87
C ALA A 333 44.55 -32.48 -12.35
N ASN A 334 45.40 -32.80 -11.37
CA ASN A 334 46.84 -33.10 -11.53
C ASN A 334 47.17 -33.98 -12.76
N ARG A 335 48.21 -33.56 -13.51
CA ARG A 335 48.69 -34.16 -14.79
C ARG A 335 49.00 -35.67 -14.76
N ARG A 336 48.99 -36.31 -13.59
CA ARG A 336 49.45 -37.70 -13.38
C ARG A 336 48.37 -38.78 -13.59
N ASN A 337 47.07 -38.44 -13.53
CA ASN A 337 45.93 -39.36 -13.74
C ASN A 337 44.87 -38.80 -14.73
N GLN A 338 45.30 -37.98 -15.68
CA GLN A 338 44.43 -37.17 -16.54
C GLN A 338 43.38 -37.95 -17.34
N ALA A 339 43.65 -39.18 -17.75
CA ALA A 339 42.71 -39.96 -18.58
C ALA A 339 41.51 -40.46 -17.76
N TYR A 340 41.77 -41.12 -16.62
CA TYR A 340 40.73 -41.62 -15.72
C TYR A 340 39.93 -40.50 -15.06
N SER A 341 40.57 -39.37 -14.71
CA SER A 341 39.85 -38.22 -14.17
C SER A 341 38.95 -37.56 -15.22
N LYS A 342 39.37 -37.51 -16.50
CA LYS A 342 38.55 -36.94 -17.59
C LYS A 342 37.31 -37.78 -17.87
N GLU A 343 37.42 -39.10 -17.95
CA GLU A 343 36.27 -39.97 -18.19
C GLU A 343 35.25 -39.89 -17.04
N LEU A 344 35.72 -39.88 -15.79
CA LEU A 344 34.86 -39.70 -14.62
C LEU A 344 34.19 -38.32 -14.59
N VAL A 345 34.90 -37.24 -14.93
CA VAL A 345 34.33 -35.88 -15.02
C VAL A 345 33.29 -35.82 -16.13
N ILE A 346 33.53 -36.42 -17.30
CA ILE A 346 32.55 -36.47 -18.40
C ILE A 346 31.31 -37.26 -17.99
N LEU A 347 31.46 -38.39 -17.29
CA LEU A 347 30.35 -39.18 -16.77
C LEU A 347 29.53 -38.38 -15.73
N LEU A 348 30.21 -37.65 -14.84
CA LEU A 348 29.58 -36.81 -13.82
C LEU A 348 28.82 -35.64 -14.46
N VAL A 349 29.40 -34.98 -15.48
CA VAL A 349 28.71 -33.93 -16.25
C VAL A 349 27.46 -34.47 -16.94
N LYS A 350 27.55 -35.64 -17.60
CA LYS A 350 26.40 -36.26 -18.28
C LYS A 350 25.29 -36.63 -17.30
N THR A 351 25.64 -37.23 -16.16
CA THR A 351 24.67 -37.60 -15.12
C THR A 351 24.02 -36.36 -14.49
N LEU A 352 24.80 -35.33 -14.16
CA LEU A 352 24.28 -34.08 -13.60
C LEU A 352 23.36 -33.33 -14.57
N LYS A 353 23.72 -33.25 -15.86
CA LYS A 353 22.83 -32.70 -16.90
C LYS A 353 21.55 -33.50 -17.03
N GLY A 354 21.63 -34.83 -16.94
CA GLY A 354 20.47 -35.71 -16.88
C GLY A 354 19.55 -35.39 -15.69
N VAL A 355 20.11 -35.26 -14.49
CA VAL A 355 19.36 -34.89 -13.27
C VAL A 355 18.68 -33.53 -13.41
N VAL A 356 19.39 -32.52 -13.93
CA VAL A 356 18.81 -31.19 -14.20
C VAL A 356 17.66 -31.28 -15.19
N PHE A 357 17.84 -32.01 -16.29
CA PHE A 357 16.81 -32.18 -17.30
C PHE A 357 15.56 -32.89 -16.74
N PHE A 358 15.74 -33.99 -16.00
CA PHE A 358 14.62 -34.70 -15.35
C PHE A 358 13.96 -33.86 -14.26
N GLY A 359 14.73 -33.08 -13.48
CA GLY A 359 14.20 -32.17 -12.47
C GLY A 359 13.35 -31.06 -13.07
N CYS A 360 13.79 -30.49 -14.20
CA CYS A 360 13.03 -29.50 -14.95
C CYS A 360 11.77 -30.10 -15.59
N ILE A 361 11.83 -31.31 -16.15
CA ILE A 361 10.63 -32.02 -16.66
C ILE A 361 9.64 -32.32 -15.53
N ASN A 362 10.11 -32.77 -14.37
CA ASN A 362 9.24 -33.04 -13.23
C ASN A 362 8.57 -31.75 -12.72
N SER A 363 9.32 -30.64 -12.71
CA SER A 363 8.78 -29.30 -12.39
C SER A 363 7.86 -28.76 -13.50
N PHE A 364 7.98 -29.26 -14.72
CA PHE A 364 7.10 -28.94 -15.84
C PHE A 364 5.77 -29.67 -15.78
N ILE A 365 5.73 -30.90 -15.26
CA ILE A 365 4.48 -31.71 -15.17
C ILE A 365 3.58 -31.24 -14.03
N LYS A 366 4.14 -30.81 -12.90
CA LYS A 366 3.39 -30.38 -11.70
C LYS A 366 2.30 -29.31 -11.94
N PRO A 367 2.55 -28.24 -12.72
CA PRO A 367 1.52 -27.25 -13.06
C PRO A 367 0.35 -27.79 -13.89
N PHE A 368 0.51 -28.93 -14.57
CA PHE A 368 -0.55 -29.55 -15.40
C PHE A 368 -1.39 -30.61 -14.66
N GLY A 369 -1.19 -30.78 -13.35
CA GLY A 369 -2.09 -31.58 -12.51
C GLY A 369 -2.00 -33.10 -12.67
N TYR A 370 -0.82 -33.64 -13.03
CA TYR A 370 -0.53 -35.08 -12.98
C TYR A 370 0.46 -35.44 -11.88
#